data_AF-A0A349KMY9-F1
#
_entry.id   AF-A0A349KMY9-F1
#
_cell.length_a   1.000
_cell.length_b   1.000
_cell.length_c   1.000
_cell.angle_alpha   90.00
_cell.angle_beta   90.00
_cell.angle_gamma   90.00
#
_symmetry.space_group_name_H-M   'P 1'
#
loop_
_entity.id
_entity.type
_entity.pdbx_description
1 polymer ?
#
loop_
_entity_poly.entity_id
_entity_poly.type
_entity_poly.pdbx_seq_one_letter_code
_entity_poly.pdbx_strand_id
1 'polypeptide(L)'
;CIFQRVAVIAAGLIAIAAALHNPAQVGIKVYGLLVVLASAVGSALATRQLYLQSLPEDQVPSCGPGLDYLLDVFPMQEVIQMVLVGDGSCAEVVWTLLGISIPGWTLVGFIGLVTLGLFQAFRNNAHQ
;
A
#
# COMPACT_ATOMS: atom_id res chain seq x y z
N CYS A 1 10.15 0.09 -0.82
CA CYS A 1 9.72 1.42 -1.29
C CYS A 1 9.22 2.28 -0.12
N ILE A 2 9.54 3.58 -0.08
CA ILE A 2 9.02 4.52 0.93
C ILE A 2 7.49 4.69 0.84
N PHE A 3 6.93 4.72 -0.37
CA PHE A 3 5.49 4.86 -0.61
C PHE A 3 4.69 3.69 -0.05
N GLN A 4 5.23 2.48 -0.17
CA GLN A 4 4.64 1.29 0.43
C GLN A 4 4.63 1.38 1.97
N ARG A 5 5.69 1.92 2.59
CA ARG A 5 5.73 2.16 4.05
C ARG A 5 4.67 3.19 4.45
N VAL A 6 4.54 4.29 3.71
CA VAL A 6 3.50 5.30 3.96
C VAL A 6 2.10 4.69 3.83
N ALA A 7 1.85 3.87 2.81
CA ALA A 7 0.58 3.20 2.61
C ALA A 7 0.23 2.23 3.76
N VAL A 8 1.19 1.43 4.22
CA VAL A 8 1.00 0.53 5.38
C VAL A 8 0.72 1.33 6.66
N ILE A 9 1.46 2.41 6.91
CA ILE A 9 1.24 3.26 8.08
C ILE A 9 -0.14 3.92 8.01
N ALA A 10 -0.54 4.46 6.85
CA ALA A 10 -1.86 5.06 6.67
C ALA A 10 -2.98 4.04 6.90
N ALA A 11 -2.89 2.85 6.31
CA ALA A 11 -3.86 1.78 6.52
C ALA A 11 -3.91 1.34 7.99
N GLY A 12 -2.76 1.21 8.65
CA GLY A 12 -2.66 0.88 10.07
C GLY A 12 -3.29 1.94 10.98
N LEU A 13 -3.06 3.23 10.70
CA LEU A 13 -3.67 4.33 11.44
C LEU A 13 -5.20 4.36 11.27
N ILE A 14 -5.70 4.12 10.05
CA ILE A 14 -7.15 4.01 9.79
C ILE A 14 -7.74 2.83 10.56
N ALA A 15 -7.07 1.67 10.56
CA ALA A 15 -7.52 0.49 11.30
C ALA A 15 -7.52 0.71 12.82
N ILE A 16 -6.49 1.35 13.38
CA ILE A 16 -6.41 1.71 14.80
C ILE A 16 -7.49 2.72 15.16
N ALA A 17 -7.71 3.74 14.32
CA ALA A 17 -8.77 4.71 14.52
C ALA A 17 -10.15 4.03 14.50
N ALA A 18 -10.40 3.10 13.58
CA ALA A 18 -11.62 2.31 13.54
C ALA A 18 -11.82 1.46 14.80
N ALA A 19 -10.75 0.83 15.31
CA ALA A 19 -10.79 0.03 16.52
C ALA A 19 -11.06 0.87 17.78
N LEU A 20 -10.46 2.07 17.88
CA LEU A 20 -10.65 3.00 18.99
C LEU A 20 -12.04 3.64 18.99
N HIS A 21 -12.58 3.98 17.81
CA HIS A 21 -13.87 4.65 17.72
C HIS A 21 -15.05 3.71 18.02
N ASN A 22 -14.86 2.39 17.94
CA ASN A 22 -15.86 1.32 18.12
C ASN A 22 -17.30 1.73 17.76
N PRO A 23 -17.53 2.18 16.52
CA PRO A 23 -18.78 2.84 16.18
C PRO A 23 -19.92 1.84 15.95
N ALA A 24 -21.17 2.31 16.07
CA ALA A 24 -22.36 1.52 15.72
C ALA A 24 -22.34 1.07 14.24
N GLN A 25 -23.27 0.20 13.83
CA GLN A 25 -23.28 -0.48 12.52
C GLN A 25 -23.00 0.41 11.30
N VAL A 26 -23.48 1.67 11.30
CA VAL A 26 -23.22 2.63 10.21
C VAL A 26 -21.75 3.05 10.14
N GLY A 27 -21.11 3.27 11.30
CA GLY A 27 -19.69 3.60 11.34
C GLY A 27 -18.82 2.42 10.91
N ILE A 28 -19.16 1.18 11.27
CA ILE A 28 -18.42 -0.01 10.80
C ILE A 28 -18.37 -0.07 9.26
N LYS A 29 -19.47 0.29 8.59
CA LYS A 29 -19.51 0.37 7.12
C LYS A 29 -18.63 1.48 6.55
N VAL A 30 -18.68 2.68 7.15
CA VAL A 30 -17.87 3.83 6.70
C VAL A 30 -16.37 3.57 6.91
N TYR A 31 -15.98 3.09 8.09
CA TYR A 31 -14.59 2.71 8.37
C TYR A 31 -14.16 1.53 7.51
N GLY A 32 -15.02 0.53 7.28
CA GLY A 32 -14.75 -0.58 6.38
C GLY A 32 -14.48 -0.11 4.95
N LEU A 33 -15.27 0.84 4.43
CA LEU A 33 -15.05 1.44 3.11
C LEU A 33 -13.71 2.20 3.06
N LEU A 34 -13.39 2.98 4.09
CA LEU A 34 -12.12 3.71 4.16
C LEU A 34 -10.91 2.77 4.21
N VAL A 35 -11.00 1.68 4.99
CA VAL A 35 -9.96 0.64 5.03
C VAL A 35 -9.82 -0.05 3.68
N VAL A 36 -10.92 -0.34 2.99
CA VAL A 36 -10.90 -0.94 1.64
C VAL A 36 -10.23 0.01 0.65
N LEU A 37 -10.57 1.29 0.65
CA LEU A 37 -9.96 2.28 -0.24
C LEU A 37 -8.45 2.43 0.04
N ALA A 38 -8.06 2.56 1.30
CA ALA A 38 -6.65 2.66 1.69
C ALA A 38 -5.86 1.39 1.31
N SER A 39 -6.44 0.21 1.55
CA SER A 39 -5.82 -1.07 1.23
C SER A 39 -5.78 -1.34 -0.29
N ALA A 40 -6.74 -0.82 -1.07
CA ALA A 40 -6.70 -0.89 -2.53
C ALA A 40 -5.53 -0.08 -3.10
N VAL A 41 -5.31 1.13 -2.58
CA VAL A 41 -4.14 1.95 -2.96
C VAL A 41 -2.84 1.24 -2.57
N GLY A 42 -2.74 0.70 -1.34
CA GLY A 42 -1.59 -0.08 -0.90
C GLY A 42 -1.32 -1.32 -1.76
N SER A 43 -2.38 -2.01 -2.19
CA SER A 43 -2.30 -3.18 -3.09
C SER A 43 -1.78 -2.80 -4.48
N ALA A 44 -2.25 -1.67 -5.03
CA ALA A 44 -1.76 -1.17 -6.32
C ALA A 44 -0.26 -0.85 -6.27
N LEU A 45 0.20 -0.20 -5.21
CA LEU A 45 1.61 0.12 -4.99
C LEU A 45 2.47 -1.14 -4.82
N ALA A 46 2.01 -2.11 -4.02
CA ALA A 46 2.71 -3.37 -3.84
C ALA A 46 2.79 -4.17 -5.14
N THR A 47 1.71 -4.23 -5.92
CA THR A 47 1.68 -4.90 -7.23
C THR A 47 2.65 -4.24 -8.21
N ARG A 48 2.67 -2.90 -8.26
CA ARG A 48 3.65 -2.14 -9.06
C ARG A 48 5.08 -2.46 -8.65
N GLN A 49 5.34 -2.60 -7.34
CA GLN A 49 6.66 -2.96 -6.85
C GLN A 49 7.05 -4.40 -7.20
N LEU A 50 6.14 -5.38 -7.10
CA LEU A 50 6.41 -6.74 -7.57
C LEU A 50 6.72 -6.76 -9.07
N TYR A 51 6.00 -5.96 -9.87
CA TYR A 51 6.27 -5.83 -11.29
C TYR A 51 7.69 -5.30 -11.53
N LEU A 52 8.10 -4.23 -10.82
CA LEU A 52 9.47 -3.72 -10.92
C LEU A 52 10.54 -4.72 -10.45
N GLN A 53 10.23 -5.54 -9.43
CA GLN A 53 11.12 -6.62 -8.97
C GLN A 53 11.22 -7.80 -9.94
N SER A 54 10.23 -7.97 -10.83
CA SER A 54 10.24 -9.01 -11.86
C SER A 54 10.95 -8.60 -13.15
N LEU A 55 11.24 -7.31 -13.32
CA LEU A 55 11.94 -6.82 -14.50
C LEU A 55 13.43 -7.17 -14.41
N PRO A 56 14.05 -7.64 -15.51
CA PRO A 56 15.48 -7.91 -15.53
C PRO A 56 16.27 -6.59 -15.42
N GLU A 57 17.48 -6.67 -14.89
CA GLU A 57 18.33 -5.53 -14.46
C GLU A 57 18.58 -4.50 -15.58
N ASP A 58 18.55 -4.95 -16.83
CA ASP A 58 18.70 -4.16 -18.06
C ASP A 58 17.46 -3.33 -18.44
N GLN A 59 16.29 -3.68 -17.89
CA GLN A 59 15.02 -2.99 -18.12
C GLN A 59 14.52 -2.22 -16.89
N VAL A 60 15.26 -2.28 -15.76
CA VAL A 60 14.98 -1.44 -14.60
C VAL A 60 15.19 0.02 -15.03
N PRO A 61 14.17 0.90 -14.90
CA PRO A 61 14.26 2.28 -15.35
C PRO A 61 15.53 2.93 -14.78
N SER A 62 16.35 3.48 -15.69
CA SER A 62 17.58 4.15 -15.35
C SER A 62 17.30 5.22 -14.30
N CYS A 63 17.89 5.00 -13.13
CA CYS A 63 17.80 5.79 -11.92
C CYS A 63 17.59 7.29 -12.20
N GLY A 64 16.42 7.79 -11.84
CA GLY A 64 16.27 9.21 -11.53
C GLY A 64 17.20 9.57 -10.35
N PRO A 65 17.51 10.86 -10.15
CA PRO A 65 18.23 11.28 -8.96
C PRO A 65 17.52 10.77 -7.71
N GLY A 66 18.29 10.31 -6.72
CA GLY A 66 17.73 9.72 -5.51
C GLY A 66 16.70 10.63 -4.83
N LEU A 67 15.76 10.02 -4.10
CA LEU A 67 14.63 10.71 -3.44
C LEU A 67 15.04 11.98 -2.71
N ASP A 68 16.19 11.98 -2.02
CA ASP A 68 16.70 13.12 -1.26
C ASP A 68 17.00 14.34 -2.17
N TYR A 69 17.58 14.11 -3.35
CA TYR A 69 17.84 15.18 -4.31
C TYR A 69 16.56 15.69 -4.97
N LEU A 70 15.60 14.79 -5.25
CA LEU A 70 14.30 15.18 -5.78
C LEU A 70 13.54 16.08 -4.78
N LEU A 71 13.57 15.77 -3.49
CA LEU A 71 12.93 16.57 -2.44
C LEU A 71 13.59 17.94 -2.23
N ASP A 72 14.90 18.05 -2.43
CA ASP A 72 15.62 19.33 -2.30
C ASP A 72 15.39 20.28 -3.48
N VAL A 73 15.18 19.74 -4.68
CA VAL A 73 15.18 20.54 -5.93
C VAL A 73 13.78 20.71 -6.54
N PHE A 74 12.88 19.75 -6.33
CA PHE A 74 11.56 19.74 -6.97
C PHE A 74 10.40 19.86 -5.96
N PRO A 75 9.28 20.49 -6.34
CA PRO A 75 8.10 20.54 -5.50
C PRO A 75 7.55 19.13 -5.22
N MET A 76 7.02 18.90 -4.03
CA MET A 76 6.55 17.59 -3.54
C MET A 76 5.65 16.82 -4.53
N GLN A 77 4.84 17.52 -5.33
CA GLN A 77 3.99 16.88 -6.34
C GLN A 77 4.79 16.20 -7.46
N GLU A 78 5.86 16.84 -7.94
CA GLU A 78 6.73 16.31 -9.00
C GLU A 78 7.61 15.17 -8.46
N VAL A 79 8.04 15.26 -7.20
CA VAL A 79 8.76 14.17 -6.51
C VAL A 79 7.89 12.92 -6.41
N ILE A 80 6.62 13.07 -6.02
CA ILE A 80 5.68 11.95 -5.96
C ILE A 80 5.51 11.31 -7.35
N GLN A 81 5.37 12.11 -8.41
CA GLN A 81 5.27 11.59 -9.76
C GLN A 81 6.56 10.86 -10.20
N MET A 82 7.73 11.46 -10.00
CA MET A 82 9.01 10.85 -10.40
C MET A 82 9.31 9.55 -9.65
N VAL A 83 8.99 9.46 -8.36
CA VAL A 83 9.21 8.22 -7.60
C VAL A 83 8.17 7.15 -7.95
N LEU A 84 6.94 7.54 -8.31
CA LEU A 84 5.93 6.61 -8.86
C LEU A 84 6.28 6.10 -10.25
N VAL A 85 7.02 6.88 -11.05
CA VAL A 85 7.54 6.48 -12.37
C VAL A 85 8.64 5.41 -12.21
N GLY A 86 9.46 5.52 -11.17
CA GLY A 86 10.32 4.43 -10.71
C GLY A 86 11.71 4.91 -10.32
N ASP A 87 12.03 4.76 -9.05
CA ASP A 87 13.41 4.80 -8.54
C ASP A 87 13.95 3.36 -8.44
N GLY A 88 15.20 3.13 -8.82
CA GLY A 88 15.83 1.80 -8.85
C GLY A 88 15.80 1.07 -7.51
N SER A 89 15.71 1.80 -6.38
CA SER A 89 15.57 1.21 -5.04
C SER A 89 14.27 0.40 -4.84
N CYS A 90 13.28 0.55 -5.72
CA CYS A 90 12.03 -0.21 -5.66
C CYS A 90 12.13 -1.59 -6.33
N ALA A 91 13.09 -1.79 -7.24
CA ALA A 91 13.34 -3.04 -7.94
C ALA A 91 14.23 -4.01 -7.13
N GLU A 92 14.95 -3.52 -6.12
CA GLU A 92 15.80 -4.38 -5.30
C GLU A 92 14.99 -5.32 -4.38
N VAL A 93 15.35 -6.60 -4.40
CA VAL A 93 14.81 -7.62 -3.51
C VAL A 93 15.73 -7.74 -2.30
N VAL A 94 15.50 -6.92 -1.28
CA VAL A 94 16.33 -6.89 -0.07
C VAL A 94 16.12 -8.13 0.82
N TRP A 95 14.93 -8.73 0.77
CA TRP A 95 14.57 -9.89 1.61
C TRP A 95 13.40 -10.69 1.03
N THR A 96 13.45 -12.00 1.23
CA THR A 96 12.39 -12.95 0.86
C THR A 96 12.09 -13.92 2.00
N LEU A 97 10.82 -14.31 2.14
CA LEU A 97 10.34 -15.32 3.07
C LEU A 97 9.42 -16.28 2.33
N LEU A 98 9.72 -17.58 2.39
CA LEU A 98 9.03 -18.63 1.64
C LEU A 98 8.99 -18.36 0.12
N GLY A 99 10.03 -17.71 -0.42
CA GLY A 99 10.10 -17.32 -1.84
C GLY A 99 9.28 -16.09 -2.20
N ILE A 100 8.61 -15.45 -1.24
CA ILE A 100 7.83 -14.23 -1.43
C ILE A 100 8.59 -13.04 -0.84
N SER A 101 8.76 -11.98 -1.62
CA SER A 101 9.42 -10.75 -1.16
C SER A 101 8.54 -10.00 -0.15
N ILE A 102 9.14 -9.08 0.63
CA ILE A 102 8.39 -8.19 1.55
C ILE A 102 7.14 -7.57 0.89
N PRO A 103 7.21 -6.99 -0.33
CA PRO A 103 6.01 -6.43 -0.96
C PRO A 103 4.93 -7.48 -1.28
N GLY A 104 5.31 -8.72 -1.59
CA GLY A 104 4.35 -9.81 -1.73
C GLY A 104 3.58 -10.09 -0.45
N TRP A 105 4.25 -10.13 0.70
CA TRP A 105 3.58 -10.31 1.99
C TRP A 105 2.67 -9.14 2.37
N THR A 106 3.07 -7.90 2.06
CA THR A 106 2.19 -6.75 2.30
C THR A 106 0.96 -6.76 1.39
N LEU A 107 1.08 -7.25 0.16
CA LEU A 107 -0.04 -7.40 -0.76
C LEU A 107 -1.06 -8.40 -0.20
N VAL A 108 -0.59 -9.53 0.33
CA VAL A 108 -1.45 -10.52 1.01
C VAL A 108 -2.17 -9.87 2.21
N GLY A 109 -1.45 -9.09 3.01
CA GLY A 109 -2.05 -8.36 4.14
C GLY A 109 -3.15 -7.38 3.70
N PHE A 110 -2.89 -6.57 2.67
CA PHE A 110 -3.89 -5.65 2.13
C PHE A 110 -5.10 -6.37 1.54
N ILE A 111 -4.91 -7.47 0.82
CA ILE A 111 -6.02 -8.31 0.33
C ILE A 111 -6.83 -8.85 1.51
N GLY A 112 -6.17 -9.29 2.59
CA GLY A 112 -6.83 -9.69 3.83
C GLY A 112 -7.70 -8.56 4.42
N LEU A 113 -7.18 -7.33 4.48
CA LEU A 113 -7.93 -6.18 4.98
C LEU A 113 -9.10 -5.79 4.06
N VAL A 114 -8.91 -5.85 2.73
CA VAL A 114 -9.99 -5.60 1.76
C VAL A 114 -11.09 -6.63 1.91
N THR A 115 -10.74 -7.93 1.96
CA THR A 115 -11.71 -9.01 2.11
C THR A 115 -12.46 -8.93 3.44
N LEU A 116 -11.79 -8.60 4.54
CA LEU A 116 -12.44 -8.37 5.84
C LEU A 116 -13.31 -7.12 5.84
N GLY A 117 -12.88 -6.02 5.22
CA GLY A 117 -13.67 -4.80 5.10
C GLY A 117 -14.93 -5.01 4.26
N LEU A 118 -14.81 -5.69 3.12
CA LEU A 118 -15.93 -6.10 2.29
C LEU A 118 -16.84 -7.08 3.02
N PHE A 119 -16.29 -8.08 3.70
CA PHE A 119 -17.07 -9.02 4.49
C PHE A 119 -17.87 -8.32 5.58
N GLN A 120 -17.29 -7.36 6.29
CA GLN A 120 -18.01 -6.54 7.27
C GLN A 120 -19.08 -5.66 6.63
N ALA A 121 -18.81 -5.09 5.45
CA ALA A 121 -19.79 -4.29 4.72
C ALA A 121 -20.99 -5.14 4.23
N PHE A 122 -20.74 -6.36 3.76
CA PHE A 122 -21.77 -7.31 3.33
C PHE A 122 -22.43 -8.07 4.49
N ARG A 123 -21.77 -8.16 5.66
CA ARG A 123 -22.31 -8.76 6.89
C ARG A 123 -23.23 -7.80 7.63
N ASN A 124 -24.19 -7.23 6.91
CA ASN A 124 -25.28 -6.47 7.49
C ASN A 124 -26.62 -7.04 6.99
N ASN A 125 -27.14 -8.01 7.75
CA ASN A 125 -28.56 -8.30 8.04
C ASN A 125 -28.75 -9.80 8.37
N ALA A 126 -28.42 -10.25 9.58
CA ALA A 126 -28.85 -11.59 10.00
C ALA A 126 -29.23 -11.79 11.47
N HIS A 127 -28.80 -10.97 12.44
CA HIS A 127 -29.26 -11.18 13.82
C HIS A 127 -29.39 -9.88 14.63
N GLN A 128 -30.65 -9.61 14.99
CA GLN A 128 -31.22 -8.66 15.97
C GLN A 128 -31.41 -7.21 15.51
#